data_AF-A0A967F1A0-F1
#
_entry.id   AF-A0A967F1A0-F1
#
_cell.length_a   1.000
_cell.length_b   1.000
_cell.length_c   1.000
_cell.angle_alpha   90.00
_cell.angle_beta   90.00
_cell.angle_gamma   90.00
#
_symmetry.space_group_name_H-M   'P 1'
#
loop_
_entity.id
_entity.type
_entity.pdbx_description
1 polymer ?
#
loop_
_entity_poly.entity_id
_entity_poly.type
_entity_poly.pdbx_seq_one_letter_code
_entity_poly.pdbx_strand_id
1 'polypeptide(L)'
;MRALFVLGAVAVSGFIGTAAADTSESKWQTRVVIEKQGAHCVDDPNCFNRYHPDIPAVIRANPGDMIIYHTRDALDSDLTLDSNADDLAAVDLNFVHPMTGPVHIEGAERGDVIAVTLVDIEPDEYGYTVIVPGFGFLRDIYTEPYLVNWKLSRTHAVSDQMPGIRVPYEAFMGSVGVLPGQPEVESWLERERLLGEAGGVALPPQPIGALPSAVCGPEGSGKDQCLRTIPPRENGGNMDVQQMQIGTTLLLPCFIEGCGLFVGDVHYAQGDGEVSGTAIETGAVVTVTVDIRKGEGAFIKGPEVEGGAQIKNIEPSKFYQTIGLPLKAAGEVPPPHSYLDSQKIADLTNLSEDLTLAARDALIKMIDYIQRKHGLTAEQAYILSSVAVDLRIGQVVDVPNYVVTAVLNEDVFAE
;
A
#
# COMPACT_ATOMS: atom_id res chain seq x y z
N MET A 1 59.26 47.12 25.45
CA MET A 1 59.85 46.07 24.61
C MET A 1 58.88 45.81 23.45
N ARG A 2 59.28 46.15 22.22
CA ARG A 2 58.51 45.91 20.99
C ARG A 2 58.61 44.42 20.62
N ALA A 3 57.49 43.74 20.41
CA ALA A 3 57.49 42.39 19.83
C ALA A 3 57.21 42.50 18.32
N LEU A 4 58.16 41.97 17.55
CA LEU A 4 58.23 41.92 16.09
C LEU A 4 57.30 40.81 15.58
N PHE A 5 56.45 41.11 14.60
CA PHE A 5 55.78 40.10 13.77
C PHE A 5 56.79 39.55 12.76
N VAL A 6 56.96 38.22 12.71
CA VAL A 6 57.67 37.52 11.65
C VAL A 6 56.65 36.71 10.86
N LEU A 7 56.38 37.13 9.63
CA LEU A 7 55.66 36.33 8.63
C LEU A 7 56.61 35.25 8.10
N GLY A 8 56.30 33.98 8.33
CA GLY A 8 56.91 32.85 7.63
C GLY A 8 56.08 32.51 6.39
N ALA A 9 56.64 32.71 5.20
CA ALA A 9 56.05 32.25 3.95
C ALA A 9 56.30 30.74 3.79
N VAL A 10 55.25 29.93 3.79
CA VAL A 10 55.31 28.51 3.39
C VAL A 10 54.95 28.44 1.91
N ALA A 11 55.93 28.09 1.08
CA ALA A 11 55.70 27.78 -0.33
C ALA A 11 55.08 26.39 -0.44
N VAL A 12 53.80 26.31 -0.80
CA VAL A 12 53.14 25.05 -1.17
C VAL A 12 53.36 24.84 -2.66
N SER A 13 54.24 23.90 -3.00
CA SER A 13 54.42 23.40 -4.36
C SER A 13 53.17 22.63 -4.79
N GLY A 14 52.35 23.22 -5.67
CA GLY A 14 51.18 22.57 -6.24
C GLY A 14 51.59 21.48 -7.24
N PHE A 15 51.39 20.23 -6.86
CA PHE A 15 51.24 19.13 -7.81
C PHE A 15 49.81 19.17 -8.35
N ILE A 16 49.62 19.69 -9.55
CA ILE A 16 48.37 19.48 -10.31
C ILE A 16 48.46 18.07 -10.90
N GLY A 17 48.15 17.08 -10.09
CA GLY A 17 47.84 15.74 -10.56
C GLY A 17 46.39 15.72 -11.01
N THR A 18 46.15 15.69 -12.32
CA THR A 18 44.85 15.33 -12.87
C THR A 18 44.62 13.84 -12.56
N ALA A 19 44.05 13.56 -11.39
CA ALA A 19 43.47 12.26 -11.11
C ALA A 19 42.21 12.14 -11.98
N ALA A 20 42.37 11.62 -13.19
CA ALA A 20 41.24 11.00 -13.88
C ALA A 20 40.90 9.76 -13.06
N ALA A 21 39.80 9.81 -12.31
CA ALA A 21 39.25 8.62 -11.68
C ALA A 21 38.91 7.64 -12.81
N ASP A 22 39.67 6.56 -12.87
CA ASP A 22 39.39 5.45 -13.77
C ASP A 22 38.15 4.71 -13.26
N THR A 23 36.99 5.06 -13.81
CA THR A 23 35.71 4.41 -13.48
C THR A 23 35.49 3.15 -14.31
N SER A 24 36.50 2.65 -15.04
CA SER A 24 36.34 1.52 -15.95
C SER A 24 36.18 0.15 -15.26
N GLU A 25 36.29 0.09 -13.93
CA GLU A 25 36.07 -1.12 -13.13
C GLU A 25 34.82 -1.12 -12.25
N SER A 26 34.01 -0.08 -12.26
CA SER A 26 32.78 -0.13 -11.47
C SER A 26 31.63 -0.76 -12.25
N LYS A 27 31.52 -2.08 -12.12
CA LYS A 27 30.33 -2.86 -12.46
C LYS A 27 29.21 -2.54 -11.46
N TRP A 28 28.70 -1.32 -11.47
CA TRP A 28 27.57 -0.93 -10.64
C TRP A 28 26.33 -1.72 -11.10
N GLN A 29 25.67 -2.38 -10.15
CA GLN A 29 24.53 -3.32 -10.22
C GLN A 29 23.79 -3.49 -11.57
N THR A 30 23.55 -4.74 -11.98
CA THR A 30 22.71 -5.06 -13.14
C THR A 30 21.31 -4.50 -12.93
N ARG A 31 20.72 -3.93 -13.99
CA ARG A 31 19.34 -3.45 -13.99
C ARG A 31 18.44 -4.46 -14.69
N VAL A 32 17.41 -4.93 -13.99
CA VAL A 32 16.35 -5.79 -14.52
C VAL A 32 15.08 -4.94 -14.59
N VAL A 33 14.67 -4.55 -15.79
CA VAL A 33 13.55 -3.61 -15.98
C VAL A 33 12.33 -4.37 -16.51
N ILE A 34 11.20 -4.19 -15.85
CA ILE A 34 9.89 -4.68 -16.27
C ILE A 34 9.06 -3.45 -16.68
N GLU A 35 9.09 -3.15 -17.98
CA GLU A 35 8.35 -2.02 -18.55
C GLU A 35 6.86 -2.34 -18.69
N LYS A 36 5.99 -1.34 -18.43
CA LYS A 36 4.55 -1.41 -18.71
C LYS A 36 4.33 -1.31 -20.23
N GLN A 37 3.51 -2.20 -20.77
CA GLN A 37 3.20 -2.26 -22.21
C GLN A 37 1.68 -2.14 -22.44
N GLY A 38 1.28 -1.40 -23.48
CA GLY A 38 -0.14 -1.21 -23.78
C GLY A 38 -0.86 -0.31 -22.77
N ALA A 39 -2.13 -0.01 -23.07
CA ALA A 39 -2.92 0.92 -22.28
C ALA A 39 -3.37 0.31 -20.96
N HIS A 40 -3.76 -0.97 -20.97
CA HIS A 40 -4.28 -1.68 -19.80
C HIS A 40 -3.49 -2.97 -19.52
N CYS A 41 -3.68 -3.54 -18.33
CA CYS A 41 -3.07 -4.78 -17.88
C CYS A 41 -3.34 -5.96 -18.84
N VAL A 42 -4.50 -5.99 -19.49
CA VAL A 42 -4.85 -7.03 -20.49
C VAL A 42 -3.96 -6.99 -21.74
N ASP A 43 -3.39 -5.84 -22.05
CA ASP A 43 -2.49 -5.63 -23.19
C ASP A 43 -1.01 -5.86 -22.81
N ASP A 44 -0.75 -6.14 -21.53
CA ASP A 44 0.58 -6.14 -20.94
C ASP A 44 0.99 -7.56 -20.52
N PRO A 45 1.94 -8.22 -21.23
CA PRO A 45 2.39 -9.56 -20.84
C PRO A 45 3.14 -9.58 -19.50
N ASN A 46 3.53 -8.41 -18.98
CA ASN A 46 4.17 -8.27 -17.68
C ASN A 46 3.17 -8.02 -16.54
N CYS A 47 1.87 -7.97 -16.85
CA CYS A 47 0.82 -7.67 -15.90
C CYS A 47 -0.09 -8.87 -15.62
N PHE A 48 -0.51 -9.01 -14.37
CA PHE A 48 -1.46 -10.02 -13.93
C PHE A 48 -2.29 -9.51 -12.75
N ASN A 49 -3.44 -10.12 -12.44
CA ASN A 49 -4.34 -9.60 -11.39
C ASN A 49 -4.94 -10.69 -10.49
N ARG A 50 -4.30 -11.86 -10.42
CA ARG A 50 -4.67 -12.97 -9.54
C ARG A 50 -3.42 -13.65 -8.99
N TYR A 51 -3.51 -14.27 -7.83
CA TYR A 51 -2.42 -15.11 -7.32
C TYR A 51 -2.69 -16.58 -7.63
N HIS A 52 -1.73 -17.24 -8.27
CA HIS A 52 -1.74 -18.69 -8.53
C HIS A 52 -0.29 -19.18 -8.77
N PRO A 53 0.11 -20.36 -8.26
CA PRO A 53 1.48 -20.89 -8.39
C PRO A 53 1.93 -21.08 -9.84
N ASP A 54 0.99 -21.40 -10.75
CA ASP A 54 1.29 -21.67 -12.16
C ASP A 54 1.46 -20.40 -13.03
N ILE A 55 1.34 -19.20 -12.45
CA ILE A 55 1.59 -17.96 -13.20
C ILE A 55 3.10 -17.90 -13.53
N PRO A 56 3.49 -17.86 -14.82
CA PRO A 56 4.89 -17.90 -15.20
C PRO A 56 5.60 -16.59 -14.82
N ALA A 57 6.85 -16.70 -14.40
CA ALA A 57 7.70 -15.53 -14.25
C ALA A 57 7.96 -14.87 -15.61
N VAL A 58 7.89 -13.54 -15.64
CA VAL A 58 8.09 -12.75 -16.86
C VAL A 58 9.56 -12.42 -17.11
N ILE A 59 10.37 -12.44 -16.04
CA ILE A 59 11.81 -12.22 -16.07
C ILE A 59 12.49 -12.88 -14.88
N ARG A 60 13.82 -13.02 -14.94
CA ARG A 60 14.67 -13.57 -13.88
C ARG A 60 15.64 -12.50 -13.40
N ALA A 61 15.92 -12.44 -12.10
CA ALA A 61 16.87 -11.51 -11.48
C ALA A 61 17.76 -12.25 -10.48
N ASN A 62 19.00 -11.80 -10.32
CA ASN A 62 19.89 -12.31 -9.28
C ASN A 62 19.75 -11.47 -8.01
N PRO A 63 20.04 -12.05 -6.83
CA PRO A 63 20.22 -11.25 -5.62
C PRO A 63 21.23 -10.11 -5.83
N GLY A 64 20.90 -8.91 -5.35
CA GLY A 64 21.68 -7.68 -5.52
C GLY A 64 21.48 -6.92 -6.83
N ASP A 65 20.74 -7.47 -7.81
CA ASP A 65 20.32 -6.72 -9.01
C ASP A 65 19.31 -5.61 -8.63
N MET A 66 19.32 -4.53 -9.39
CA MET A 66 18.33 -3.45 -9.31
C MET A 66 17.12 -3.84 -10.16
N ILE A 67 16.03 -4.22 -9.52
CA ILE A 67 14.79 -4.62 -10.19
C ILE A 67 13.87 -3.41 -10.26
N ILE A 68 13.45 -3.05 -11.47
CA ILE A 68 12.70 -1.81 -11.75
C ILE A 68 11.34 -2.20 -12.34
N TYR A 69 10.27 -1.91 -11.60
CA TYR A 69 8.89 -2.20 -11.97
C TYR A 69 8.21 -0.94 -12.46
N HIS A 70 7.68 -0.95 -13.68
CA HIS A 70 6.74 0.07 -14.12
C HIS A 70 5.33 -0.43 -13.77
N THR A 71 4.69 0.21 -12.81
CA THR A 71 3.38 -0.17 -12.27
C THR A 71 2.27 0.72 -12.83
N ARG A 72 1.05 0.20 -12.73
CA ARG A 72 -0.21 0.87 -13.03
C ARG A 72 -0.88 1.26 -11.72
N ASP A 73 -1.83 2.20 -11.76
CA ASP A 73 -2.66 2.47 -10.60
C ASP A 73 -3.57 1.27 -10.25
N ALA A 74 -4.07 1.25 -9.03
CA ALA A 74 -4.87 0.18 -8.44
C ALA A 74 -6.03 -0.31 -9.31
N LEU A 75 -6.66 0.62 -10.05
CA LEU A 75 -7.87 0.39 -10.81
C LEU A 75 -7.62 0.08 -12.29
N ASP A 76 -6.37 0.12 -12.77
CA ASP A 76 -6.02 0.05 -14.20
C ASP A 76 -6.83 1.07 -15.03
N SER A 77 -7.02 2.27 -14.47
CA SER A 77 -8.06 3.19 -14.88
C SER A 77 -7.64 4.15 -15.99
N ASP A 78 -8.64 4.71 -16.70
CA ASP A 78 -8.46 5.83 -17.63
C ASP A 78 -8.67 7.20 -16.95
N LEU A 79 -8.59 7.24 -15.61
CA LEU A 79 -8.82 8.47 -14.87
C LEU A 79 -7.74 9.52 -15.16
N THR A 80 -8.16 10.78 -15.17
CA THR A 80 -7.29 11.94 -15.42
C THR A 80 -7.67 13.08 -14.49
N LEU A 81 -6.92 14.19 -14.55
CA LEU A 81 -7.25 15.41 -13.81
C LEU A 81 -8.64 15.99 -14.14
N ASP A 82 -9.21 15.64 -15.30
CA ASP A 82 -10.54 16.10 -15.74
C ASP A 82 -11.66 15.10 -15.37
N SER A 83 -11.33 13.95 -14.78
CA SER A 83 -12.30 12.94 -14.39
C SER A 83 -13.17 13.40 -13.22
N ASN A 84 -14.37 12.84 -13.13
CA ASN A 84 -15.35 13.16 -12.09
C ASN A 84 -15.99 11.87 -11.52
N ALA A 85 -16.88 12.03 -10.54
CA ALA A 85 -17.49 10.89 -9.84
C ALA A 85 -18.30 9.95 -10.76
N ASP A 86 -18.86 10.45 -11.87
CA ASP A 86 -19.61 9.59 -12.81
C ASP A 86 -18.68 8.62 -13.55
N ASP A 87 -17.40 8.96 -13.71
CA ASP A 87 -16.40 8.09 -14.34
C ASP A 87 -16.06 6.88 -13.45
N LEU A 88 -16.34 6.94 -12.14
CA LEU A 88 -16.16 5.81 -11.22
C LEU A 88 -17.17 4.69 -11.45
N ALA A 89 -18.34 4.99 -12.03
CA ALA A 89 -19.33 3.96 -12.33
C ALA A 89 -18.86 2.99 -13.43
N ALA A 90 -17.84 3.37 -14.22
CA ALA A 90 -17.22 2.52 -15.24
C ALA A 90 -16.15 1.59 -14.66
N VAL A 91 -15.71 1.78 -13.41
CA VAL A 91 -14.67 0.97 -12.79
C VAL A 91 -15.21 -0.42 -12.44
N ASP A 92 -14.64 -1.45 -13.05
CA ASP A 92 -14.92 -2.84 -12.72
C ASP A 92 -13.83 -3.40 -11.80
N LEU A 93 -14.19 -3.56 -10.54
CA LEU A 93 -13.31 -4.11 -9.50
C LEU A 93 -12.84 -5.54 -9.78
N ASN A 94 -13.31 -6.23 -10.83
CA ASN A 94 -12.74 -7.52 -11.24
C ASN A 94 -11.33 -7.41 -11.82
N PHE A 95 -10.97 -6.25 -12.40
CA PHE A 95 -9.65 -6.00 -12.96
C PHE A 95 -8.60 -5.69 -11.88
N VAL A 96 -9.08 -5.23 -10.73
CA VAL A 96 -8.28 -4.89 -9.55
C VAL A 96 -7.67 -6.12 -8.90
N HIS A 97 -6.40 -6.07 -8.45
CA HIS A 97 -5.35 -5.06 -8.70
C HIS A 97 -4.42 -5.53 -9.85
N PRO A 98 -3.99 -4.64 -10.78
CA PRO A 98 -2.98 -4.96 -11.78
C PRO A 98 -1.56 -4.98 -11.17
N MET A 99 -0.93 -6.14 -11.13
CA MET A 99 0.42 -6.35 -10.58
C MET A 99 1.45 -6.48 -11.71
N THR A 100 2.60 -5.83 -11.55
CA THR A 100 3.75 -5.98 -12.46
C THR A 100 4.65 -7.11 -11.96
N GLY A 101 4.94 -8.08 -12.84
CA GLY A 101 5.74 -9.27 -12.54
C GLY A 101 5.05 -10.55 -13.04
N PRO A 102 5.27 -11.72 -12.40
CA PRO A 102 6.19 -11.97 -11.30
C PRO A 102 7.64 -12.15 -11.76
N VAL A 103 8.59 -11.79 -10.90
CA VAL A 103 10.03 -11.93 -11.12
C VAL A 103 10.54 -13.18 -10.40
N HIS A 104 11.27 -14.03 -11.11
CA HIS A 104 11.95 -15.18 -10.53
C HIS A 104 13.30 -14.75 -9.95
N ILE A 105 13.50 -14.94 -8.64
CA ILE A 105 14.76 -14.64 -7.95
C ILE A 105 15.67 -15.86 -7.98
N GLU A 106 16.81 -15.77 -8.67
CA GLU A 106 17.71 -16.90 -8.85
C GLU A 106 18.24 -17.43 -7.52
N GLY A 107 18.11 -18.75 -7.35
CA GLY A 107 18.56 -19.46 -6.15
C GLY A 107 17.66 -19.33 -4.93
N ALA A 108 16.52 -18.63 -5.02
CA ALA A 108 15.53 -18.61 -3.94
C ALA A 108 14.63 -19.85 -4.02
N GLU A 109 14.35 -20.48 -2.88
CA GLU A 109 13.57 -21.73 -2.82
C GLU A 109 12.48 -21.63 -1.75
N ARG A 110 11.51 -22.56 -1.78
CA ARG A 110 10.52 -22.68 -0.70
C ARG A 110 11.22 -22.81 0.65
N GLY A 111 10.78 -22.03 1.63
CA GLY A 111 11.34 -22.03 2.98
C GLY A 111 12.49 -21.03 3.19
N ASP A 112 12.94 -20.37 2.13
CA ASP A 112 13.73 -19.14 2.26
C ASP A 112 12.82 -17.93 2.51
N VAL A 113 13.46 -16.81 2.82
CA VAL A 113 12.84 -15.48 2.83
C VAL A 113 13.60 -14.61 1.83
N ILE A 114 12.89 -13.86 0.98
CA ILE A 114 13.51 -12.77 0.24
C ILE A 114 13.40 -11.47 1.02
N ALA A 115 14.50 -10.73 1.10
CA ALA A 115 14.59 -9.42 1.71
C ALA A 115 14.59 -8.36 0.60
N VAL A 116 13.44 -7.73 0.40
CA VAL A 116 13.18 -6.74 -0.66
C VAL A 116 13.40 -5.34 -0.09
N THR A 117 14.51 -4.69 -0.48
CA THR A 117 14.80 -3.31 -0.07
C THR A 117 14.20 -2.34 -1.09
N LEU A 118 13.36 -1.42 -0.62
CA LEU A 118 12.82 -0.35 -1.45
C LEU A 118 13.86 0.74 -1.67
N VAL A 119 14.29 0.98 -2.92
CA VAL A 119 15.36 1.93 -3.25
C VAL A 119 14.83 3.29 -3.69
N ASP A 120 13.83 3.32 -4.57
CA ASP A 120 13.21 4.56 -5.05
C ASP A 120 11.80 4.27 -5.57
N ILE A 121 10.94 5.31 -5.54
CA ILE A 121 9.65 5.33 -6.22
C ILE A 121 9.57 6.63 -7.02
N GLU A 122 9.23 6.52 -8.29
CA GLU A 122 8.92 7.68 -9.14
C GLU A 122 7.43 7.62 -9.47
N PRO A 123 6.56 8.40 -8.80
CA PRO A 123 5.14 8.40 -9.12
C PRO A 123 4.90 9.07 -10.47
N ASP A 124 3.80 8.70 -11.15
CA ASP A 124 3.26 9.45 -12.27
C ASP A 124 2.84 10.87 -11.79
N GLU A 125 2.56 11.78 -12.72
CA GLU A 125 2.19 13.17 -12.39
C GLU A 125 0.74 13.32 -11.89
N TYR A 126 -0.05 12.23 -11.95
CA TYR A 126 -1.46 12.16 -11.60
C TYR A 126 -1.72 11.04 -10.60
N GLY A 127 -2.63 11.28 -9.67
CA GLY A 127 -3.23 10.26 -8.84
C GLY A 127 -4.64 10.62 -8.39
N TYR A 128 -5.31 9.69 -7.73
CA TYR A 128 -6.68 9.88 -7.26
C TYR A 128 -6.91 9.29 -5.88
N THR A 129 -7.95 9.79 -5.21
CA THR A 129 -8.55 9.14 -4.05
C THR A 129 -10.05 9.10 -4.27
N VAL A 130 -10.69 7.97 -3.99
CA VAL A 130 -12.10 7.74 -4.31
C VAL A 130 -12.91 7.24 -3.12
N ILE A 131 -14.20 7.56 -3.15
CA ILE A 131 -15.23 6.88 -2.40
C ILE A 131 -16.00 6.04 -3.42
N VAL A 132 -15.99 4.72 -3.22
CA VAL A 132 -16.77 3.78 -4.03
C VAL A 132 -17.97 3.29 -3.20
N PRO A 133 -19.22 3.46 -3.68
CA PRO A 133 -20.40 3.02 -2.97
C PRO A 133 -20.32 1.54 -2.53
N GLY A 134 -20.55 1.28 -1.25
CA GLY A 134 -20.48 -0.08 -0.68
C GLY A 134 -19.07 -0.56 -0.35
N PHE A 135 -18.04 0.26 -0.51
CA PHE A 135 -16.64 -0.03 -0.18
C PHE A 135 -16.05 1.01 0.78
N GLY A 136 -14.96 0.64 1.47
CA GLY A 136 -14.33 1.46 2.51
C GLY A 136 -14.90 1.25 3.91
N PHE A 137 -14.28 1.92 4.88
CA PHE A 137 -14.49 1.69 6.30
C PHE A 137 -15.82 2.25 6.82
N LEU A 138 -16.26 3.39 6.26
CA LEU A 138 -17.53 4.07 6.55
C LEU A 138 -18.54 3.98 5.39
N ARG A 139 -18.54 2.86 4.66
CA ARG A 139 -19.42 2.58 3.51
C ARG A 139 -20.94 2.69 3.76
N ASP A 140 -21.35 2.68 5.02
CA ASP A 140 -22.73 2.88 5.47
C ASP A 140 -23.10 4.36 5.69
N ILE A 141 -22.10 5.25 5.75
CA ILE A 141 -22.26 6.70 5.91
C ILE A 141 -22.03 7.41 4.57
N TYR A 142 -20.99 7.01 3.84
CA TYR A 142 -20.62 7.57 2.54
C TYR A 142 -21.07 6.61 1.43
N THR A 143 -22.29 6.82 0.95
CA THR A 143 -22.95 5.91 -0.01
C THR A 143 -22.90 6.37 -1.45
N GLU A 144 -22.48 7.62 -1.69
CA GLU A 144 -22.40 8.21 -3.03
C GLU A 144 -20.95 8.22 -3.51
N PRO A 145 -20.72 8.05 -4.84
CA PRO A 145 -19.38 8.11 -5.39
C PRO A 145 -18.79 9.51 -5.24
N TYR A 146 -17.50 9.57 -4.95
CA TYR A 146 -16.75 10.82 -4.87
C TYR A 146 -15.32 10.60 -5.32
N LEU A 147 -14.72 11.59 -5.98
CA LEU A 147 -13.37 11.53 -6.53
C LEU A 147 -12.63 12.81 -6.19
N VAL A 148 -11.39 12.70 -5.73
CA VAL A 148 -10.42 13.81 -5.69
C VAL A 148 -9.24 13.45 -6.58
N ASN A 149 -8.96 14.32 -7.55
CA ASN A 149 -7.84 14.23 -8.46
C ASN A 149 -6.65 15.02 -7.90
N TRP A 150 -5.47 14.39 -7.90
CA TRP A 150 -4.24 14.94 -7.35
C TRP A 150 -3.21 15.19 -8.45
N LYS A 151 -2.58 16.37 -8.42
CA LYS A 151 -1.35 16.67 -9.16
C LYS A 151 -0.18 16.29 -8.28
N LEU A 152 0.67 15.39 -8.76
CA LEU A 152 1.74 14.79 -7.98
C LEU A 152 3.10 15.40 -8.31
N SER A 153 3.97 15.46 -7.31
CA SER A 153 5.38 15.83 -7.46
C SER A 153 6.22 15.01 -6.48
N ARG A 154 7.54 14.98 -6.59
CA ARG A 154 8.41 14.29 -5.59
C ARG A 154 8.50 14.98 -4.22
N THR A 155 7.54 15.84 -3.88
CA THR A 155 7.55 16.58 -2.61
C THR A 155 6.17 16.66 -1.97
N HIS A 156 5.13 16.89 -2.77
CA HIS A 156 3.76 17.01 -2.28
C HIS A 156 2.74 16.81 -3.42
N ALA A 157 1.54 16.37 -3.04
CA ALA A 157 0.35 16.30 -3.87
C ALA A 157 -0.60 17.47 -3.54
N VAL A 158 -1.24 18.02 -4.58
CA VAL A 158 -2.23 19.10 -4.47
C VAL A 158 -3.44 18.81 -5.34
N SER A 159 -4.60 19.34 -4.96
CA SER A 159 -5.82 19.24 -5.75
C SER A 159 -6.52 20.59 -5.85
N ASP A 160 -7.00 20.93 -7.05
CA ASP A 160 -7.85 22.12 -7.25
C ASP A 160 -9.22 21.94 -6.56
N GLN A 161 -9.62 20.69 -6.28
CA GLN A 161 -10.84 20.36 -5.54
C GLN A 161 -10.70 20.58 -4.04
N MET A 162 -9.48 20.64 -3.51
CA MET A 162 -9.19 20.87 -2.10
C MET A 162 -8.11 21.95 -1.92
N PRO A 163 -8.41 23.23 -2.26
CA PRO A 163 -7.42 24.30 -2.19
C PRO A 163 -6.86 24.48 -0.78
N GLY A 164 -5.54 24.66 -0.68
CA GLY A 164 -4.83 24.82 0.60
C GLY A 164 -4.39 23.50 1.24
N ILE A 165 -4.73 22.34 0.66
CA ILE A 165 -4.22 21.03 1.10
C ILE A 165 -2.98 20.66 0.30
N ARG A 166 -1.92 20.25 1.01
CA ARG A 166 -0.64 19.76 0.46
C ARG A 166 -0.26 18.47 1.18
N VAL A 167 -0.50 17.32 0.56
CA VAL A 167 -0.16 16.01 1.15
C VAL A 167 1.32 15.71 0.85
N PRO A 168 2.16 15.40 1.86
CA PRO A 168 3.58 15.12 1.64
C PRO A 168 3.80 13.88 0.77
N TYR A 169 4.95 13.83 0.10
CA TYR A 169 5.38 12.63 -0.62
C TYR A 169 5.89 11.57 0.36
N GLU A 170 5.13 10.50 0.55
CA GLU A 170 5.38 9.42 1.51
C GLU A 170 5.08 8.06 0.85
N ALA A 171 5.59 7.89 -0.37
CA ALA A 171 5.17 6.78 -1.21
C ALA A 171 5.72 5.42 -0.75
N PHE A 172 4.92 4.39 -0.98
CA PHE A 172 5.24 2.99 -0.70
C PHE A 172 4.50 2.06 -1.65
N MET A 173 4.83 0.77 -1.60
CA MET A 173 4.15 -0.27 -2.38
C MET A 173 2.94 -0.77 -1.56
N GLY A 174 1.72 -0.39 -1.93
CA GLY A 174 0.48 -0.90 -1.30
C GLY A 174 0.37 -2.41 -1.46
N SER A 175 0.64 -2.89 -2.69
CA SER A 175 0.75 -4.31 -3.00
C SER A 175 2.15 -4.75 -3.42
N VAL A 176 2.79 -5.53 -2.55
CA VAL A 176 4.07 -6.19 -2.83
C VAL A 176 4.08 -7.58 -2.19
N GLY A 177 4.51 -8.58 -2.94
CA GLY A 177 4.43 -9.95 -2.46
C GLY A 177 5.13 -10.97 -3.33
N VAL A 178 4.98 -12.23 -2.94
CA VAL A 178 5.48 -13.40 -3.67
C VAL A 178 4.32 -14.29 -4.09
N LEU A 179 4.49 -15.10 -5.12
CA LEU A 179 3.46 -16.05 -5.52
C LEU A 179 3.28 -17.14 -4.45
N PRO A 180 2.02 -17.54 -4.16
CA PRO A 180 1.75 -18.64 -3.25
C PRO A 180 2.12 -19.98 -3.87
N GLY A 181 2.34 -20.99 -3.03
CA GLY A 181 2.34 -22.37 -3.45
C GLY A 181 0.96 -22.99 -3.34
N GLN A 182 0.82 -24.22 -3.86
CA GLN A 182 -0.44 -24.97 -3.79
C GLN A 182 -0.99 -25.14 -2.36
N PRO A 183 -0.17 -25.46 -1.32
CA PRO A 183 -0.68 -25.58 0.04
C PRO A 183 -1.30 -24.29 0.59
N GLU A 184 -0.71 -23.14 0.23
CA GLU A 184 -1.22 -21.83 0.63
C GLU A 184 -2.52 -21.51 -0.09
N VAL A 185 -2.59 -21.74 -1.41
CA VAL A 185 -3.84 -21.59 -2.20
C VAL A 185 -4.99 -22.39 -1.59
N GLU A 186 -4.77 -23.68 -1.30
CA GLU A 186 -5.79 -24.55 -0.69
C GLU A 186 -6.25 -24.03 0.67
N SER A 187 -5.31 -23.66 1.55
CA SER A 187 -5.63 -23.17 2.89
C SER A 187 -6.40 -21.84 2.86
N TRP A 188 -6.04 -20.96 1.93
CA TRP A 188 -6.62 -19.62 1.86
C TRP A 188 -8.01 -19.63 1.24
N LEU A 189 -8.19 -20.40 0.17
CA LEU A 189 -9.52 -20.61 -0.42
C LEU A 189 -10.48 -21.23 0.59
N GLU A 190 -10.03 -22.23 1.36
CA GLU A 190 -10.90 -22.90 2.32
C GLU A 190 -11.37 -21.94 3.42
N ARG A 191 -10.45 -21.20 4.06
CA ARG A 191 -10.83 -20.28 5.15
C ARG A 191 -11.71 -19.12 4.66
N GLU A 192 -11.48 -18.62 3.45
CA GLU A 192 -12.26 -17.53 2.86
C GLU A 192 -13.63 -18.02 2.40
N ARG A 193 -13.73 -19.22 1.83
CA ARG A 193 -15.00 -19.87 1.50
C ARG A 193 -15.85 -20.07 2.76
N LEU A 194 -15.27 -20.63 3.82
CA LEU A 194 -15.97 -20.83 5.09
C LEU A 194 -16.45 -19.51 5.71
N LEU A 195 -15.66 -18.44 5.62
CA LEU A 195 -16.07 -17.11 6.05
C LEU A 195 -17.26 -16.59 5.25
N GLY A 196 -17.20 -16.70 3.92
CA GLY A 196 -18.29 -16.32 3.02
C GLY A 196 -19.58 -17.10 3.29
N GLU A 197 -19.48 -18.40 3.53
CA GLU A 197 -20.62 -19.25 3.91
C GLU A 197 -21.24 -18.88 5.26
N ALA A 198 -20.44 -18.35 6.18
CA ALA A 198 -20.92 -17.79 7.44
C ALA A 198 -21.53 -16.39 7.30
N GLY A 199 -21.58 -15.82 6.08
CA GLY A 199 -22.10 -14.49 5.79
C GLY A 199 -21.08 -13.36 5.92
N GLY A 200 -19.81 -13.69 6.24
CA GLY A 200 -18.73 -12.73 6.23
C GLY A 200 -18.35 -12.28 4.81
N VAL A 201 -17.63 -11.17 4.71
CA VAL A 201 -17.17 -10.68 3.40
C VAL A 201 -15.91 -11.44 3.00
N ALA A 202 -15.98 -12.17 1.90
CA ALA A 202 -14.86 -12.82 1.24
C ALA A 202 -15.03 -12.71 -0.28
N LEU A 203 -13.92 -12.69 -1.02
CA LEU A 203 -13.92 -12.51 -2.47
C LEU A 203 -13.44 -13.79 -3.14
N PRO A 204 -14.36 -14.68 -3.57
CA PRO A 204 -13.98 -15.95 -4.18
C PRO A 204 -13.26 -15.75 -5.52
N PRO A 205 -12.60 -16.79 -6.05
CA PRO A 205 -12.08 -16.78 -7.41
C PRO A 205 -13.12 -16.30 -8.41
N GLN A 206 -12.72 -15.35 -9.24
CA GLN A 206 -13.53 -14.78 -10.31
C GLN A 206 -12.72 -14.81 -11.61
N PRO A 207 -13.04 -15.72 -12.53
CA PRO A 207 -12.26 -15.90 -13.77
C PRO A 207 -12.56 -14.85 -14.85
N ILE A 208 -13.69 -14.13 -14.77
CA ILE A 208 -13.96 -13.03 -15.70
C ILE A 208 -12.98 -11.88 -15.43
N GLY A 209 -12.28 -11.42 -16.47
CA GLY A 209 -11.25 -10.37 -16.38
C GLY A 209 -9.95 -10.81 -15.68
N ALA A 210 -9.80 -12.11 -15.38
CA ALA A 210 -8.63 -12.63 -14.67
C ALA A 210 -7.44 -12.87 -15.61
N LEU A 211 -6.26 -12.43 -15.16
CA LEU A 211 -4.99 -12.50 -15.89
C LEU A 211 -3.91 -13.25 -15.06
N PRO A 212 -3.07 -14.07 -15.72
CA PRO A 212 -3.09 -14.41 -17.15
C PRO A 212 -4.28 -15.31 -17.49
N SER A 213 -4.95 -15.04 -18.62
CA SER A 213 -6.20 -15.72 -18.98
C SER A 213 -6.04 -17.23 -19.19
N ALA A 214 -4.85 -17.68 -19.63
CA ALA A 214 -4.54 -19.10 -19.79
C ALA A 214 -4.51 -19.89 -18.47
N VAL A 215 -4.26 -19.23 -17.34
CA VAL A 215 -4.26 -19.84 -16.00
C VAL A 215 -5.57 -19.51 -15.28
N CYS A 216 -5.93 -18.23 -15.23
CA CYS A 216 -7.01 -17.74 -14.37
C CYS A 216 -8.30 -17.36 -15.08
N GLY A 217 -8.30 -17.28 -16.41
CA GLY A 217 -9.48 -16.91 -17.20
C GLY A 217 -10.57 -17.99 -17.18
N PRO A 218 -11.73 -17.77 -17.84
CA PRO A 218 -12.87 -18.71 -17.81
C PRO A 218 -12.56 -20.14 -18.29
N GLU A 219 -11.58 -20.26 -19.18
CA GLU A 219 -11.05 -21.52 -19.72
C GLU A 219 -9.64 -21.85 -19.19
N GLY A 220 -9.16 -21.11 -18.19
CA GLY A 220 -7.83 -21.26 -17.63
C GLY A 220 -7.68 -22.50 -16.75
N SER A 221 -6.46 -23.02 -16.66
CA SER A 221 -6.14 -24.26 -15.91
C SER A 221 -6.42 -24.19 -14.41
N GLY A 222 -6.34 -23.00 -13.81
CA GLY A 222 -6.50 -22.71 -12.39
C GLY A 222 -7.68 -21.78 -12.07
N LYS A 223 -8.65 -21.64 -12.98
CA LYS A 223 -9.74 -20.66 -12.88
C LYS A 223 -10.51 -20.62 -11.54
N ASP A 224 -10.68 -21.78 -10.91
CA ASP A 224 -11.40 -21.94 -9.63
C ASP A 224 -10.47 -21.84 -8.41
N GLN A 225 -9.18 -21.58 -8.64
CA GLN A 225 -8.13 -21.50 -7.63
C GLN A 225 -7.35 -20.19 -7.65
N CYS A 226 -7.58 -19.34 -8.66
CA CYS A 226 -6.93 -18.04 -8.77
C CYS A 226 -7.49 -17.04 -7.75
N LEU A 227 -6.69 -16.72 -6.74
CA LEU A 227 -7.05 -15.86 -5.64
C LEU A 227 -7.17 -14.40 -6.09
N ARG A 228 -8.15 -13.68 -5.54
CA ARG A 228 -8.22 -12.21 -5.66
C ARG A 228 -7.03 -11.56 -4.93
N THR A 229 -6.54 -10.48 -5.50
CA THR A 229 -5.41 -9.70 -4.96
C THR A 229 -5.82 -8.64 -3.93
N ILE A 230 -7.12 -8.52 -3.63
CA ILE A 230 -7.66 -7.53 -2.69
C ILE A 230 -7.25 -7.78 -1.23
N PRO A 231 -7.47 -8.97 -0.63
CA PRO A 231 -7.08 -9.16 0.77
C PRO A 231 -5.57 -9.45 0.90
N PRO A 232 -4.87 -8.85 1.88
CA PRO A 232 -3.53 -9.27 2.24
C PRO A 232 -3.54 -10.70 2.80
N ARG A 233 -2.44 -11.41 2.58
CA ARG A 233 -2.21 -12.75 3.14
C ARG A 233 -0.76 -12.91 3.57
N GLU A 234 -0.39 -14.13 3.93
CA GLU A 234 0.94 -14.48 4.39
C GLU A 234 2.03 -14.31 3.31
N ASN A 235 1.67 -14.14 2.04
CA ASN A 235 2.60 -13.78 0.96
C ASN A 235 2.84 -12.28 0.78
N GLY A 236 2.29 -11.44 1.66
CA GLY A 236 2.16 -10.01 1.43
C GLY A 236 0.95 -9.72 0.56
N GLY A 237 1.17 -9.10 -0.60
CA GLY A 237 0.09 -8.57 -1.44
C GLY A 237 -0.38 -7.21 -0.92
N ASN A 238 -1.69 -6.96 -0.96
CA ASN A 238 -2.34 -5.69 -0.58
C ASN A 238 -2.29 -5.43 0.92
N MET A 239 -1.13 -5.06 1.42
CA MET A 239 -0.93 -4.86 2.85
C MET A 239 -1.28 -3.45 3.28
N ASP A 240 -1.06 -2.47 2.39
CA ASP A 240 -1.46 -1.07 2.61
C ASP A 240 -0.85 -0.49 3.90
N VAL A 241 0.42 -0.87 4.16
CA VAL A 241 1.19 -0.48 5.35
C VAL A 241 2.13 0.66 4.98
N GLN A 242 1.71 1.90 5.26
CA GLN A 242 2.46 3.11 4.90
C GLN A 242 3.88 3.17 5.48
N GLN A 243 4.18 2.42 6.54
CA GLN A 243 5.52 2.40 7.13
C GLN A 243 6.56 1.74 6.21
N MET A 244 6.16 1.09 5.11
CA MET A 244 7.03 0.51 4.07
C MET A 244 7.67 1.57 3.13
N GLN A 245 8.29 2.58 3.72
CA GLN A 245 8.88 3.73 3.02
C GLN A 245 10.20 3.40 2.31
N ILE A 246 10.66 4.30 1.44
CA ILE A 246 11.98 4.21 0.79
C ILE A 246 13.09 3.95 1.82
N GLY A 247 13.92 2.94 1.54
CA GLY A 247 14.99 2.44 2.40
C GLY A 247 14.56 1.41 3.44
N THR A 248 13.28 1.03 3.50
CA THR A 248 12.85 -0.14 4.29
C THR A 248 13.13 -1.44 3.56
N THR A 249 13.25 -2.54 4.30
CA THR A 249 13.43 -3.90 3.78
C THR A 249 12.27 -4.78 4.20
N LEU A 250 11.47 -5.21 3.24
CA LEU A 250 10.36 -6.13 3.45
C LEU A 250 10.86 -7.59 3.33
N LEU A 251 10.51 -8.41 4.31
CA LEU A 251 10.84 -9.82 4.39
C LEU A 251 9.64 -10.65 3.98
N LEU A 252 9.75 -11.43 2.90
CA LEU A 252 8.67 -12.26 2.37
C LEU A 252 9.08 -13.74 2.34
N PRO A 253 8.31 -14.64 2.97
CA PRO A 253 8.58 -16.08 2.91
C PRO A 253 8.28 -16.65 1.52
N CYS A 254 9.20 -17.44 0.97
CA CYS A 254 9.04 -18.03 -0.34
C CYS A 254 8.26 -19.34 -0.30
N PHE A 255 7.27 -19.47 -1.19
CA PHE A 255 6.39 -20.64 -1.28
C PHE A 255 6.64 -21.51 -2.52
N ILE A 256 7.30 -20.95 -3.53
CA ILE A 256 7.67 -21.62 -4.77
C ILE A 256 9.14 -21.32 -5.11
N GLU A 257 9.70 -22.08 -6.06
CA GLU A 257 11.03 -21.79 -6.61
C GLU A 257 11.07 -20.39 -7.23
N GLY A 258 12.09 -19.61 -6.86
CA GLY A 258 12.26 -18.22 -7.28
C GLY A 258 11.27 -17.22 -6.67
N CYS A 259 10.38 -17.67 -5.77
CA CYS A 259 9.36 -16.91 -5.04
C CYS A 259 8.28 -16.20 -5.88
N GLY A 260 8.62 -15.66 -7.05
CA GLY A 260 7.69 -14.92 -7.90
C GLY A 260 7.36 -13.54 -7.33
N LEU A 261 8.35 -12.68 -7.17
CA LEU A 261 8.19 -11.32 -6.61
C LEU A 261 7.41 -10.41 -7.56
N PHE A 262 6.37 -9.75 -7.07
CA PHE A 262 5.58 -8.78 -7.81
C PHE A 262 5.38 -7.48 -7.02
N VAL A 263 5.06 -6.41 -7.73
CA VAL A 263 4.75 -5.08 -7.18
C VAL A 263 3.61 -4.46 -7.98
N GLY A 264 2.70 -3.77 -7.31
CA GLY A 264 1.74 -2.85 -7.91
C GLY A 264 1.02 -2.07 -6.82
N ASP A 265 -0.10 -1.43 -7.18
CA ASP A 265 -0.90 -0.65 -6.22
C ASP A 265 -0.02 0.34 -5.42
N VAL A 266 0.68 1.22 -6.15
CA VAL A 266 1.62 2.14 -5.52
C VAL A 266 0.85 3.34 -5.01
N HIS A 267 1.05 3.64 -3.73
CA HIS A 267 0.42 4.77 -3.08
C HIS A 267 1.41 5.91 -3.00
N TYR A 268 0.99 7.09 -3.45
CA TYR A 268 1.77 8.30 -3.29
C TYR A 268 1.83 8.74 -1.81
N ALA A 269 0.71 8.59 -1.10
CA ALA A 269 0.55 8.80 0.34
C ALA A 269 -0.73 8.10 0.81
N GLN A 270 -0.73 7.64 2.06
CA GLN A 270 -1.87 6.96 2.70
C GLN A 270 -1.81 7.22 4.21
N GLY A 271 -2.96 7.41 4.87
CA GLY A 271 -3.06 7.33 6.33
C GLY A 271 -3.29 5.89 6.82
N ASP A 272 -3.02 5.61 8.10
CA ASP A 272 -3.28 4.26 8.66
C ASP A 272 -4.77 3.88 8.52
N GLY A 273 -5.00 2.71 7.92
CA GLY A 273 -6.32 2.10 7.76
C GLY A 273 -7.02 2.42 6.44
N GLU A 274 -6.43 3.26 5.58
CA GLU A 274 -6.89 3.52 4.20
C GLU A 274 -8.42 3.71 4.15
N VAL A 275 -8.92 4.63 4.97
CA VAL A 275 -10.30 4.52 5.46
C VAL A 275 -11.36 4.68 4.37
N SER A 276 -11.10 5.42 3.28
CA SER A 276 -12.02 5.50 2.14
C SER A 276 -11.97 4.28 1.22
N GLY A 277 -11.02 3.37 1.47
CA GLY A 277 -10.69 2.20 0.65
C GLY A 277 -9.69 2.48 -0.46
N THR A 278 -9.18 3.71 -0.57
CA THR A 278 -8.09 4.05 -1.49
C THR A 278 -7.17 5.07 -0.85
N ALA A 279 -5.91 5.08 -1.27
CA ALA A 279 -4.90 6.05 -0.94
C ALA A 279 -4.92 7.23 -1.94
N ILE A 280 -3.80 7.94 -2.08
CA ILE A 280 -3.50 8.65 -3.34
C ILE A 280 -2.92 7.61 -4.31
N GLU A 281 -3.80 6.97 -5.06
CA GLU A 281 -3.47 5.92 -6.04
C GLU A 281 -2.74 6.50 -7.24
N THR A 282 -1.69 5.83 -7.71
CA THR A 282 -0.94 6.27 -8.88
C THR A 282 -0.19 5.14 -9.58
N GLY A 283 0.07 5.30 -10.88
CA GLY A 283 1.11 4.54 -11.55
C GLY A 283 2.49 5.00 -11.10
N ALA A 284 3.50 4.14 -11.14
CA ALA A 284 4.85 4.53 -10.72
C ALA A 284 5.96 3.70 -11.40
N VAL A 285 7.19 4.17 -11.24
CA VAL A 285 8.40 3.38 -11.46
C VAL A 285 9.00 3.06 -10.09
N VAL A 286 8.97 1.80 -9.69
CA VAL A 286 9.46 1.33 -8.39
C VAL A 286 10.78 0.61 -8.58
N THR A 287 11.79 0.96 -7.80
CA THR A 287 13.10 0.29 -7.82
C THR A 287 13.35 -0.43 -6.50
N VAL A 288 13.69 -1.71 -6.57
CA VAL A 288 14.02 -2.55 -5.41
C VAL A 288 15.32 -3.33 -5.62
N THR A 289 15.94 -3.77 -4.53
CA THR A 289 16.95 -4.83 -4.54
C THR A 289 16.49 -6.01 -3.70
N VAL A 290 16.97 -7.21 -4.01
CA VAL A 290 16.59 -8.43 -3.29
C VAL A 290 17.82 -9.16 -2.78
N ASP A 291 17.77 -9.59 -1.53
CA ASP A 291 18.67 -10.60 -0.95
C ASP A 291 17.90 -11.85 -0.52
N ILE A 292 18.59 -12.98 -0.35
CA ILE A 292 17.99 -14.23 0.12
C ILE A 292 18.48 -14.55 1.53
N ARG A 293 17.54 -14.73 2.45
CA ARG A 293 17.79 -15.24 3.80
C ARG A 293 17.43 -16.72 3.87
N LYS A 294 18.46 -17.56 3.80
CA LYS A 294 18.32 -19.01 3.65
C LYS A 294 17.66 -19.67 4.86
N GLY A 295 16.59 -20.41 4.62
CA GLY A 295 15.88 -21.20 5.64
C GLY A 295 15.11 -20.39 6.70
N GLU A 296 15.08 -19.06 6.64
CA GLU A 296 14.37 -18.23 7.63
C GLU A 296 12.85 -18.37 7.55
N GLY A 297 12.32 -18.89 6.43
CA GLY A 297 10.91 -19.26 6.29
C GLY A 297 10.48 -20.36 7.28
N ALA A 298 11.40 -20.94 8.05
CA ALA A 298 11.09 -21.79 9.20
C ALA A 298 10.38 -21.02 10.33
N PHE A 299 10.64 -19.72 10.50
CA PHE A 299 10.10 -18.89 11.59
C PHE A 299 9.46 -17.58 11.11
N ILE A 300 9.85 -17.04 9.96
CA ILE A 300 9.12 -15.95 9.30
C ILE A 300 8.02 -16.60 8.45
N LYS A 301 6.76 -16.43 8.88
CA LYS A 301 5.58 -17.06 8.26
C LYS A 301 4.66 -16.11 7.51
N GLY A 302 4.92 -14.82 7.64
CA GLY A 302 4.22 -13.75 6.96
C GLY A 302 5.18 -12.57 6.72
N PRO A 303 4.67 -11.47 6.15
CA PRO A 303 5.47 -10.29 5.90
C PRO A 303 6.00 -9.66 7.21
N GLU A 304 7.27 -9.30 7.21
CA GLU A 304 7.91 -8.51 8.27
C GLU A 304 8.69 -7.36 7.65
N VAL A 305 8.86 -6.23 8.34
CA VAL A 305 9.55 -5.06 7.79
C VAL A 305 10.68 -4.64 8.71
N GLU A 306 11.87 -4.49 8.14
CA GLU A 306 13.03 -3.89 8.79
C GLU A 306 13.20 -2.45 8.29
N GLY A 307 13.45 -1.52 9.21
CA GLY A 307 13.63 -0.11 8.89
C GLY A 307 14.48 0.62 9.91
N GLY A 308 14.65 1.92 9.69
CA GLY A 308 15.39 2.83 10.56
C GLY A 308 14.54 4.05 10.93
N ALA A 309 14.99 5.23 10.52
CA ALA A 309 14.33 6.50 10.86
C ALA A 309 13.04 6.76 10.07
N GLN A 310 12.70 5.94 9.08
CA GLN A 310 11.57 6.14 8.17
C GLN A 310 10.24 6.38 8.90
N ILE A 311 9.90 5.57 9.90
CA ILE A 311 8.68 5.75 10.69
C ILE A 311 8.66 7.12 11.37
N LYS A 312 9.82 7.62 11.85
CA LYS A 312 9.88 8.96 12.45
C LYS A 312 9.72 10.08 11.42
N ASN A 313 10.05 9.82 10.16
CA ASN A 313 10.04 10.83 9.11
C ASN A 313 8.62 11.07 8.57
N ILE A 314 7.72 10.08 8.65
CA ILE A 314 6.31 10.20 8.26
C ILE A 314 5.43 10.75 9.40
N GLU A 315 5.98 10.85 10.62
CA GLU A 315 5.23 11.39 11.75
C GLU A 315 5.02 12.90 11.59
N PRO A 316 3.81 13.40 11.88
CA PRO A 316 3.51 14.82 11.75
C PRO A 316 4.31 15.68 12.74
N SER A 317 4.75 16.86 12.30
CA SER A 317 5.38 17.84 13.18
C SER A 317 4.36 18.55 14.07
N LYS A 318 3.12 18.64 13.60
CA LYS A 318 1.96 19.16 14.34
C LYS A 318 0.76 18.25 14.08
N PHE A 319 0.04 17.88 15.15
CA PHE A 319 -1.11 16.99 15.03
C PHE A 319 -2.29 17.43 15.87
N TYR A 320 -3.48 17.07 15.40
CA TYR A 320 -4.69 17.01 16.20
C TYR A 320 -5.12 15.55 16.31
N GLN A 321 -5.64 15.14 17.47
CA GLN A 321 -6.10 13.76 17.66
C GLN A 321 -7.50 13.69 18.23
N THR A 322 -8.25 12.69 17.76
CA THR A 322 -9.50 12.26 18.37
C THR A 322 -9.32 10.90 19.02
N ILE A 323 -10.11 10.65 20.07
CA ILE A 323 -10.08 9.39 20.82
C ILE A 323 -11.40 8.67 20.60
N GLY A 324 -11.29 7.44 20.13
CA GLY A 324 -12.38 6.53 19.85
C GLY A 324 -12.58 5.50 20.96
N LEU A 325 -13.85 5.18 21.20
CA LEU A 325 -14.30 4.14 22.12
C LEU A 325 -15.24 3.20 21.37
N PRO A 326 -15.42 1.94 21.82
CA PRO A 326 -16.21 0.95 21.09
C PRO A 326 -17.70 1.14 21.32
N LEU A 327 -18.21 2.29 20.88
CA LEU A 327 -19.58 2.75 21.07
C LEU A 327 -20.35 2.63 19.77
N LYS A 328 -21.66 2.38 19.89
CA LYS A 328 -22.60 2.37 18.77
C LYS A 328 -23.98 2.84 19.24
N ALA A 329 -24.88 3.20 18.32
CA ALA A 329 -26.26 3.44 18.71
C ALA A 329 -26.98 2.12 19.08
N ALA A 330 -27.97 2.21 19.96
CA ALA A 330 -28.86 1.07 20.22
C ALA A 330 -29.67 0.76 18.95
N GLY A 331 -29.75 -0.52 18.58
CA GLY A 331 -30.40 -0.99 17.35
C GLY A 331 -29.53 -0.91 16.09
N GLU A 332 -28.40 -0.22 16.12
CA GLU A 332 -27.43 -0.17 15.01
C GLU A 332 -26.55 -1.42 15.00
N VAL A 333 -26.37 -2.05 13.84
CA VAL A 333 -25.37 -3.10 13.62
C VAL A 333 -24.47 -2.66 12.48
N PRO A 334 -23.24 -2.21 12.77
CA PRO A 334 -22.34 -1.76 11.72
C PRO A 334 -22.00 -2.87 10.72
N PRO A 335 -21.71 -2.54 9.46
CA PRO A 335 -21.45 -3.53 8.42
C PRO A 335 -20.42 -4.61 8.79
N PRO A 336 -19.30 -4.31 9.47
CA PRO A 336 -18.33 -5.34 9.90
C PRO A 336 -18.88 -6.39 10.87
N HIS A 337 -19.95 -6.07 11.61
CA HIS A 337 -20.57 -6.96 12.59
C HIS A 337 -21.79 -7.70 12.05
N SER A 338 -22.22 -7.40 10.83
CA SER A 338 -23.49 -7.90 10.26
C SER A 338 -23.57 -9.43 10.22
N TYR A 339 -22.48 -10.10 9.83
CA TYR A 339 -22.40 -11.56 9.75
C TYR A 339 -22.38 -12.28 11.11
N LEU A 340 -22.19 -11.55 12.21
CA LEU A 340 -22.22 -12.12 13.55
C LEU A 340 -23.65 -12.34 14.08
N ASP A 341 -24.68 -11.83 13.37
CA ASP A 341 -26.13 -12.06 13.51
C ASP A 341 -26.60 -12.36 14.96
N SER A 342 -26.15 -11.54 15.93
CA SER A 342 -26.41 -11.78 17.34
C SER A 342 -27.39 -10.77 17.91
N GLN A 343 -28.53 -11.26 18.38
CA GLN A 343 -29.46 -10.44 19.20
C GLN A 343 -28.78 -9.83 20.44
N LYS A 344 -27.64 -10.39 20.87
CA LYS A 344 -26.87 -9.88 22.01
C LYS A 344 -26.24 -8.51 21.76
N ILE A 345 -25.92 -8.17 20.51
CA ILE A 345 -25.23 -6.90 20.20
C ILE A 345 -26.19 -5.80 19.75
N ALA A 346 -27.36 -6.16 19.21
CA ALA A 346 -28.28 -5.21 18.59
C ALA A 346 -28.67 -4.07 19.54
N ASP A 347 -29.17 -4.40 20.74
CA ASP A 347 -29.66 -3.40 21.71
C ASP A 347 -28.54 -2.76 22.56
N LEU A 348 -27.29 -3.20 22.40
CA LEU A 348 -26.16 -2.61 23.14
C LEU A 348 -25.76 -1.26 22.54
N THR A 349 -25.15 -0.42 23.36
CA THR A 349 -24.53 0.84 22.94
C THR A 349 -23.00 0.82 23.06
N ASN A 350 -22.45 -0.31 23.51
CA ASN A 350 -21.03 -0.53 23.73
C ASN A 350 -20.71 -2.01 23.50
N LEU A 351 -19.64 -2.31 22.77
CA LEU A 351 -19.13 -3.67 22.60
C LEU A 351 -17.77 -3.81 23.28
N SER A 352 -17.59 -4.89 24.03
CA SER A 352 -16.33 -5.12 24.74
C SER A 352 -15.20 -5.40 23.76
N GLU A 353 -14.04 -4.78 23.97
CA GLU A 353 -12.79 -5.12 23.28
C GLU A 353 -12.83 -4.91 21.75
N ASP A 354 -13.70 -4.03 21.27
CA ASP A 354 -13.96 -3.86 19.83
C ASP A 354 -13.14 -2.72 19.20
N LEU A 355 -11.97 -3.06 18.61
CA LEU A 355 -11.13 -2.08 17.94
C LEU A 355 -11.80 -1.45 16.71
N THR A 356 -12.67 -2.19 16.01
CA THR A 356 -13.36 -1.69 14.82
C THR A 356 -14.30 -0.55 15.18
N LEU A 357 -15.11 -0.69 16.22
CA LEU A 357 -15.97 0.39 16.71
C LEU A 357 -15.16 1.58 17.25
N ALA A 358 -14.09 1.31 18.01
CA ALA A 358 -13.23 2.37 18.52
C ALA A 358 -12.60 3.17 17.37
N ALA A 359 -12.11 2.50 16.32
CA ALA A 359 -11.58 3.16 15.13
C ALA A 359 -12.63 3.98 14.39
N ARG A 360 -13.85 3.44 14.21
CA ARG A 360 -14.98 4.17 13.58
C ARG A 360 -15.34 5.43 14.35
N ASP A 361 -15.46 5.35 15.67
CA ASP A 361 -15.78 6.48 16.54
C ASP A 361 -14.67 7.55 16.51
N ALA A 362 -13.39 7.15 16.54
CA ALA A 362 -12.27 8.08 16.38
C ALA A 362 -12.33 8.82 15.04
N LEU A 363 -12.52 8.08 13.95
CA LEU A 363 -12.57 8.61 12.59
C LEU A 363 -13.74 9.56 12.38
N ILE A 364 -14.95 9.20 12.80
CA ILE A 364 -16.15 10.05 12.66
C ILE A 364 -15.95 11.39 13.38
N LYS A 365 -15.38 11.37 14.58
CA LYS A 365 -15.00 12.59 15.33
C LYS A 365 -13.92 13.40 14.59
N MET A 366 -12.99 12.73 13.93
CA MET A 366 -11.93 13.42 13.16
C MET A 366 -12.52 14.12 11.94
N ILE A 367 -13.40 13.46 11.20
CA ILE A 367 -14.10 14.06 10.05
C ILE A 367 -14.93 15.27 10.50
N ASP A 368 -15.64 15.19 11.63
CA ASP A 368 -16.33 16.34 12.23
C ASP A 368 -15.36 17.49 12.59
N TYR A 369 -14.19 17.18 13.18
CA TYR A 369 -13.17 18.20 13.46
C TYR A 369 -12.68 18.89 12.19
N ILE A 370 -12.32 18.12 11.16
CA ILE A 370 -11.81 18.64 9.89
C ILE A 370 -12.85 19.58 9.25
N GLN A 371 -14.12 19.18 9.21
CA GLN A 371 -15.20 20.02 8.70
C GLN A 371 -15.33 21.33 9.50
N ARG A 372 -15.44 21.24 10.83
CA ARG A 372 -15.64 22.43 11.68
C ARG A 372 -14.45 23.38 11.69
N LYS A 373 -13.24 22.85 11.61
CA LYS A 373 -12.00 23.63 11.79
C LYS A 373 -11.42 24.13 10.47
N HIS A 374 -11.50 23.33 9.41
CA HIS A 374 -10.86 23.60 8.12
C HIS A 374 -11.88 23.85 7.00
N GLY A 375 -13.19 23.68 7.25
CA GLY A 375 -14.25 24.06 6.31
C GLY A 375 -14.39 23.15 5.10
N LEU A 376 -13.78 21.96 5.13
CA LEU A 376 -13.97 20.93 4.10
C LEU A 376 -15.38 20.32 4.19
N THR A 377 -15.89 19.78 3.07
CA THR A 377 -17.13 18.97 3.10
C THR A 377 -16.89 17.64 3.82
N ALA A 378 -17.96 16.90 4.12
CA ALA A 378 -17.85 15.59 4.73
C ALA A 378 -17.03 14.61 3.87
N GLU A 379 -17.26 14.59 2.55
CA GLU A 379 -16.56 13.74 1.59
C GLU A 379 -15.09 14.11 1.47
N GLN A 380 -14.78 15.41 1.38
CA GLN A 380 -13.41 15.91 1.38
C GLN A 380 -12.67 15.58 2.68
N ALA A 381 -13.33 15.73 3.82
CA ALA A 381 -12.75 15.39 5.12
C ALA A 381 -12.49 13.88 5.26
N TYR A 382 -13.37 13.04 4.72
CA TYR A 382 -13.19 11.60 4.70
C TYR A 382 -12.06 11.16 3.77
N ILE A 383 -11.99 11.72 2.55
CA ILE A 383 -10.85 11.51 1.63
C ILE A 383 -9.54 11.97 2.26
N LEU A 384 -9.51 13.16 2.87
CA LEU A 384 -8.32 13.64 3.56
C LEU A 384 -7.90 12.68 4.69
N SER A 385 -8.88 12.08 5.37
CA SER A 385 -8.58 11.09 6.40
C SER A 385 -7.93 9.83 5.84
N SER A 386 -8.27 9.42 4.61
CA SER A 386 -7.63 8.26 3.97
C SER A 386 -6.16 8.49 3.61
N VAL A 387 -5.73 9.75 3.49
CA VAL A 387 -4.39 10.10 2.99
C VAL A 387 -3.52 10.86 4.00
N ALA A 388 -4.09 11.29 5.14
CA ALA A 388 -3.40 12.14 6.10
C ALA A 388 -3.80 11.92 7.58
N VAL A 389 -4.59 10.87 7.87
CA VAL A 389 -4.97 10.53 9.25
C VAL A 389 -4.54 9.11 9.59
N ASP A 390 -3.84 8.97 10.73
CA ASP A 390 -3.39 7.69 11.24
C ASP A 390 -4.32 7.16 12.33
N LEU A 391 -4.97 6.01 12.07
CA LEU A 391 -5.62 5.21 13.10
C LEU A 391 -4.59 4.39 13.90
N ARG A 392 -4.36 4.80 15.16
CA ARG A 392 -3.40 4.15 16.07
C ARG A 392 -4.10 3.45 17.22
N ILE A 393 -3.64 2.24 17.54
CA ILE A 393 -4.09 1.53 18.75
C ILE A 393 -3.53 2.27 19.97
N GLY A 394 -4.41 2.84 20.80
CA GLY A 394 -4.04 3.51 22.03
C GLY A 394 -3.83 2.52 23.18
N GLN A 395 -4.81 1.66 23.44
CA GLN A 395 -4.69 0.53 24.38
C GLN A 395 -5.68 -0.60 24.07
N VAL A 396 -5.30 -1.82 24.49
CA VAL A 396 -6.05 -3.08 24.28
C VAL A 396 -6.17 -3.92 25.56
N VAL A 397 -6.24 -3.28 26.73
CA VAL A 397 -6.28 -4.01 28.02
C VAL A 397 -7.30 -3.48 29.02
N ASP A 398 -7.79 -2.25 28.84
CA ASP A 398 -8.71 -1.62 29.79
C ASP A 398 -10.16 -1.95 29.46
N VAL A 399 -10.65 -3.06 30.01
CA VAL A 399 -12.01 -3.52 29.77
C VAL A 399 -13.07 -2.56 30.36
N PRO A 400 -14.22 -2.36 29.66
CA PRO A 400 -14.60 -3.00 28.40
C PRO A 400 -14.08 -2.27 27.14
N ASN A 401 -13.43 -1.11 27.31
CA ASN A 401 -13.23 -0.17 26.20
C ASN A 401 -11.78 -0.16 25.73
N TYR A 402 -11.49 -0.83 24.62
CA TYR A 402 -10.24 -0.57 23.89
C TYR A 402 -10.29 0.80 23.23
N VAL A 403 -9.12 1.39 22.99
CA VAL A 403 -9.00 2.75 22.46
C VAL A 403 -8.23 2.72 21.16
N VAL A 404 -8.79 3.40 20.16
CA VAL A 404 -8.10 3.79 18.94
C VAL A 404 -8.09 5.32 18.89
N THR A 405 -6.98 5.90 18.47
CA THR A 405 -6.87 7.34 18.20
C THR A 405 -6.79 7.57 16.70
N ALA A 406 -7.43 8.61 16.19
CA ALA A 406 -7.18 9.10 14.85
C ALA A 406 -6.29 10.34 14.96
N VAL A 407 -5.10 10.31 14.37
CA VAL A 407 -4.09 11.37 14.44
C VAL A 407 -4.01 12.05 13.08
N LEU A 408 -4.47 13.30 13.00
CA LEU A 408 -4.39 14.10 11.78
C LEU A 408 -3.03 14.77 11.69
N ASN A 409 -2.35 14.59 10.57
CA ASN A 409 -1.20 15.39 10.21
C ASN A 409 -1.67 16.82 9.89
N GLU A 410 -1.42 17.79 10.78
CA GLU A 410 -1.80 19.19 10.54
C GLU A 410 -0.85 19.90 9.56
N ASP A 411 0.28 19.29 9.19
CA ASP A 411 1.22 19.87 8.22
C ASP A 411 0.65 19.88 6.79
N VAL A 412 -0.43 19.11 6.54
CA VAL A 412 -1.10 19.09 5.23
C VAL A 412 -1.88 20.36 4.93
N PHE A 413 -2.20 21.18 5.93
CA PHE A 413 -2.86 22.47 5.72
C PHE A 413 -1.78 23.52 5.47
N ALA A 414 -1.62 23.92 4.21
CA ALA A 414 -0.72 25.00 3.86
C ALA A 414 -1.19 26.31 4.52
N GLU A 415 -0.28 27.04 5.16
CA GLU A 415 -0.52 28.41 5.66
C GLU A 415 -0.68 29.44 4.53
#